data_AF-A0A1F3VDH2-F1
#
_entry.id   AF-A0A1F3VDH2-F1
#
_cell.length_a   1.000
_cell.length_b   1.000
_cell.length_c   1.000
_cell.angle_alpha   90.00
_cell.angle_beta   90.00
_cell.angle_gamma   90.00
#
_symmetry.space_group_name_H-M   'P 1'
#
loop_
_entity.id
_entity.type
_entity.pdbx_description
1 polymer ?
#
loop_
_entity_poly.entity_id
_entity_poly.type
_entity_poly.pdbx_seq_one_letter_code
_entity_poly.pdbx_strand_id
1 'polypeptide(L)'
;MKETQTKFKSSNEFGSFLGLSELEMAIIQQKKKLIEKLKKSRVEHGLSQAELAQMVQTKQPAIARMESGLVSEVSFDFLAKVALVLDVSFTFKRLKAA
;
A
#
# COMPACT_ATOMS: atom_id res chain seq x y z
N MET A 1 -32.76 -14.80 9.39
CA MET A 1 -32.27 -14.60 8.00
C MET A 1 -30.90 -15.24 7.89
N LYS A 2 -30.68 -16.17 6.95
CA LYS A 2 -29.32 -16.66 6.66
C LYS A 2 -28.69 -15.66 5.70
N GLU A 3 -27.75 -14.85 6.18
CA GLU A 3 -26.92 -14.03 5.31
C GLU A 3 -26.13 -14.97 4.39
N THR A 4 -26.44 -14.92 3.10
CA THR A 4 -25.70 -15.70 2.10
C THR A 4 -24.38 -14.96 1.87
N GLN A 5 -23.28 -15.48 2.40
CA GLN A 5 -21.96 -14.92 2.11
C GLN A 5 -21.66 -15.09 0.62
N THR A 6 -21.64 -13.99 -0.13
CA THR A 6 -21.25 -13.99 -1.54
C THR A 6 -19.75 -14.27 -1.64
N LYS A 7 -19.38 -15.37 -2.29
CA LYS A 7 -17.97 -15.70 -2.58
C LYS A 7 -17.55 -15.06 -3.90
N PHE A 8 -16.46 -14.32 -3.89
CA PHE A 8 -15.85 -13.73 -5.09
C PHE A 8 -14.65 -14.57 -5.54
N LYS A 9 -14.46 -14.74 -6.85
CA LYS A 9 -13.38 -15.56 -7.44
C LYS A 9 -12.06 -14.80 -7.51
N SER A 10 -12.08 -13.46 -7.48
CA SER A 10 -10.88 -12.64 -7.52
C SER A 10 -11.04 -11.31 -6.78
N SER A 11 -9.91 -10.68 -6.42
CA SER A 11 -9.92 -9.32 -5.85
C SER A 11 -10.46 -8.27 -6.82
N ASN A 12 -10.34 -8.50 -8.14
CA ASN A 12 -10.91 -7.59 -9.14
C ASN A 12 -12.44 -7.68 -9.16
N GLU A 13 -12.99 -8.90 -9.15
CA GLU A 13 -14.44 -9.13 -9.09
C GLU A 13 -15.05 -8.53 -7.81
N PHE A 14 -14.36 -8.69 -6.67
CA PHE A 14 -14.77 -8.05 -5.43
C PHE A 14 -14.71 -6.52 -5.51
N GLY A 15 -13.64 -5.95 -6.09
CA GLY A 15 -13.51 -4.51 -6.26
C GLY A 15 -14.62 -3.91 -7.13
N SER A 16 -14.91 -4.55 -8.27
CA SER A 16 -16.03 -4.15 -9.13
C SER A 16 -17.38 -4.27 -8.43
N PHE A 17 -17.59 -5.31 -7.61
CA PHE A 17 -18.79 -5.44 -6.78
C PHE A 17 -18.94 -4.30 -5.76
N LEU A 18 -17.83 -3.81 -5.19
CA LEU A 18 -17.81 -2.64 -4.30
C LEU A 18 -17.97 -1.30 -5.06
N GLY A 19 -18.16 -1.32 -6.38
CA GLY A 19 -18.31 -0.12 -7.20
C GLY A 19 -17.01 0.63 -7.48
N LEU A 20 -15.85 -0.01 -7.27
CA LEU A 20 -14.55 0.61 -7.55
C LEU A 20 -14.28 0.63 -9.05
N SER A 21 -13.85 1.78 -9.54
CA SER A 21 -13.36 1.93 -10.91
C SER A 21 -12.05 1.18 -11.13
N GLU A 22 -11.73 0.89 -12.39
CA GLU A 22 -10.44 0.28 -12.76
C GLU A 22 -9.25 1.12 -12.27
N LEU A 23 -9.39 2.45 -12.29
CA LEU A 23 -8.34 3.36 -11.84
C LEU A 23 -8.13 3.29 -10.32
N GLU A 24 -9.20 3.24 -9.53
CA GLU A 24 -9.12 3.08 -8.08
C GLU A 24 -8.49 1.74 -7.70
N MET A 25 -8.92 0.67 -8.38
CA MET A 25 -8.34 -0.66 -8.22
C MET A 25 -6.85 -0.66 -8.56
N ALA A 26 -6.46 0.01 -9.64
CA ALA A 26 -5.07 0.18 -10.01
C ALA A 26 -4.30 0.93 -8.92
N ILE A 27 -4.81 2.05 -8.42
CA ILE A 27 -4.19 2.83 -7.35
C ILE A 27 -3.95 1.97 -6.11
N ILE A 28 -4.96 1.20 -5.66
CA ILE A 28 -4.85 0.31 -4.50
C ILE A 28 -3.74 -0.73 -4.72
N GLN A 29 -3.72 -1.37 -5.89
CA GLN A 29 -2.70 -2.36 -6.23
C GLN A 29 -1.29 -1.76 -6.31
N GLN A 30 -1.14 -0.56 -6.87
CA GLN A 30 0.13 0.14 -6.96
C GLN A 30 0.65 0.53 -5.57
N LYS A 31 -0.20 1.11 -4.71
CA LYS A 31 0.16 1.41 -3.32
C LYS A 31 0.59 0.17 -2.56
N LYS A 32 -0.17 -0.93 -2.67
CA LYS A 32 0.18 -2.20 -2.00
C LYS A 32 1.58 -2.68 -2.40
N LYS A 33 1.89 -2.67 -3.70
CA LYS A 33 3.23 -3.05 -4.19
C LYS A 33 4.33 -2.14 -3.67
N LEU A 34 4.08 -0.83 -3.63
CA LEU A 34 5.02 0.13 -3.07
C LEU A 34 5.28 -0.13 -1.59
N ILE A 35 4.22 -0.31 -0.78
CA ILE A 35 4.32 -0.62 0.65
C ILE A 35 5.17 -1.87 0.89
N GLU A 36 4.92 -2.96 0.16
CA GLU A 36 5.72 -4.19 0.30
C GLU A 36 7.19 -3.96 -0.05
N LYS A 37 7.48 -3.17 -1.11
CA LYS A 37 8.85 -2.82 -1.48
C LYS A 37 9.55 -2.01 -0.37
N LEU A 38 8.86 -1.03 0.21
CA LEU A 38 9.39 -0.20 1.30
C LEU A 38 9.64 -1.03 2.56
N LYS A 39 8.68 -1.89 2.94
CA LYS A 39 8.81 -2.82 4.07
C LYS A 39 10.02 -3.74 3.90
N LYS A 40 10.20 -4.30 2.69
CA LYS A 40 11.35 -5.15 2.38
C LYS A 40 12.66 -4.37 2.53
N SER A 41 12.75 -3.18 1.93
CA SER A 41 13.94 -2.33 2.05
C SER A 41 14.24 -1.98 3.51
N ARG A 42 13.24 -1.62 4.32
CA ARG A 42 13.43 -1.36 5.76
C ARG A 42 14.09 -2.55 6.46
N VAL A 43 13.59 -3.77 6.21
CA VAL A 43 14.12 -4.99 6.82
C VAL A 43 15.53 -5.29 6.32
N GLU A 44 15.82 -5.08 5.04
CA GLU A 44 17.17 -5.24 4.46
C GLU A 44 18.19 -4.27 5.07
N HIS A 45 17.75 -3.06 5.45
CA HIS A 45 18.56 -2.09 6.20
C HIS A 45 18.68 -2.39 7.70
N GLY A 46 18.02 -3.44 8.20
CA GLY A 46 18.05 -3.79 9.63
C GLY A 46 17.30 -2.81 10.55
N LEU A 47 16.46 -1.94 9.99
CA LEU A 47 15.75 -0.91 10.75
C LEU A 47 14.47 -1.46 11.39
N SER A 48 14.23 -1.15 12.66
CA SER A 48 12.91 -1.29 13.29
C SER A 48 11.91 -0.27 12.73
N GLN A 49 10.63 -0.49 13.00
CA GLN A 49 9.59 0.49 12.63
C GLN A 49 9.76 1.82 13.37
N ALA A 50 10.31 1.82 14.58
CA ALA A 50 10.55 3.02 15.36
C ALA A 50 11.72 3.84 14.80
N GLU A 51 12.80 3.18 14.39
CA GLU A 51 13.95 3.84 13.76
C GLU A 51 13.56 4.47 12.42
N LEU A 52 12.84 3.74 11.56
CA LEU A 52 12.33 4.32 10.31
C LEU A 52 11.40 5.51 10.59
N ALA A 53 10.56 5.43 11.62
CA ALA A 53 9.67 6.54 11.98
C ALA A 53 10.45 7.79 12.36
N GLN A 54 11.55 7.66 13.11
CA GLN A 54 12.42 8.78 13.45
C GLN A 54 13.05 9.40 12.20
N MET A 55 13.58 8.58 11.29
CA MET A 55 14.19 9.06 10.04
C MET A 55 13.19 9.80 9.13
N VAL A 56 11.95 9.32 9.06
CA VAL A 56 10.85 9.92 8.27
C VAL A 56 10.18 11.10 9.01
N GLN A 57 10.58 11.38 10.25
CA GLN A 57 9.97 12.40 11.12
C GLN A 57 8.46 12.16 11.36
N THR A 58 8.11 10.91 11.67
CA THR A 58 6.75 10.47 11.99
C THR A 58 6.74 9.65 13.28
N LYS A 59 5.59 9.07 13.63
CA LYS A 59 5.42 8.18 14.78
C LYS A 59 5.43 6.71 14.33
N GLN A 60 5.96 5.81 15.16
CA GLN A 60 6.00 4.37 14.87
C GLN A 60 4.63 3.78 14.46
N PRO A 61 3.49 4.17 15.05
CA PRO A 61 2.17 3.72 14.60
C PRO A 61 1.86 4.06 13.14
N ALA A 62 2.41 5.14 12.58
CA ALA A 62 2.23 5.48 11.17
C ALA A 62 2.94 4.47 10.26
N ILE A 63 4.15 4.03 10.64
CA ILE A 63 4.88 2.96 9.94
C ILE A 63 4.17 1.61 10.12
N ALA A 64 3.70 1.30 11.33
CA ALA A 64 2.94 0.07 11.58
C ALA A 64 1.66 0.00 10.74
N ARG A 65 0.90 1.09 10.66
CA ARG A 65 -0.29 1.20 9.79
C ARG A 65 0.05 1.06 8.31
N MET A 66 1.15 1.66 7.88
CA MET A 66 1.63 1.50 6.51
C MET A 66 1.88 0.01 6.20
N GLU A 67 2.51 -0.72 7.11
CA GLU A 67 2.87 -2.13 6.92
C GLU A 67 1.76 -3.14 7.23
N SER A 68 0.65 -2.71 7.86
CA SER A 68 -0.46 -3.58 8.25
C SER A 68 -1.44 -3.88 7.12
N GLY A 69 -1.29 -3.21 5.96
CA GLY A 69 -2.14 -3.44 4.79
C GLY A 69 -3.41 -2.58 4.74
N LEU A 70 -3.55 -1.57 5.60
CA LEU A 70 -4.60 -0.54 5.52
C LEU A 70 -4.26 0.49 4.42
N VAL A 71 -4.21 0.02 3.17
CA VAL A 71 -3.70 0.78 2.00
C VAL A 71 -4.46 2.08 1.74
N SER A 72 -5.76 2.12 2.03
CA SER A 72 -6.61 3.30 1.84
C SER A 72 -6.22 4.46 2.76
N GLU A 73 -5.72 4.17 3.97
CA GLU A 73 -5.39 5.17 4.99
C GLU A 73 -3.98 5.79 4.81
N VAL A 74 -3.22 5.28 3.84
CA VAL A 74 -1.83 5.69 3.61
C VAL A 74 -1.75 6.54 2.35
N SER A 75 -1.35 7.80 2.46
CA SER A 75 -1.21 8.71 1.32
C SER A 75 0.04 8.39 0.47
N PHE A 76 0.02 8.74 -0.81
CA PHE A 76 1.21 8.62 -1.66
C PHE A 76 2.34 9.54 -1.20
N ASP A 77 2.06 10.75 -0.73
CA ASP A 77 3.05 11.66 -0.15
C ASP A 77 3.82 11.02 1.01
N PHE A 78 3.11 10.28 1.87
CA PHE A 78 3.77 9.56 2.96
C PHE A 78 4.67 8.44 2.42
N LEU A 79 4.17 7.64 1.47
CA LEU A 79 4.96 6.59 0.83
C LEU A 79 6.20 7.15 0.11
N ALA A 80 6.07 8.33 -0.52
CA ALA A 80 7.18 9.00 -1.19
C ALA A 80 8.25 9.46 -0.19
N LYS A 81 7.86 10.02 0.97
CA LYS A 81 8.82 10.37 2.03
C LYS A 81 9.59 9.15 2.53
N VAL A 82 8.90 8.04 2.76
CA VAL A 82 9.53 6.78 3.18
C VAL A 82 10.47 6.25 2.09
N ALA A 83 10.05 6.33 0.82
CA ALA A 83 10.86 5.91 -0.32
C ALA A 83 12.17 6.71 -0.44
N LEU A 84 12.11 8.04 -0.25
CA LEU A 84 13.29 8.90 -0.26
C LEU A 84 14.28 8.57 0.88
N VAL A 85 13.76 8.24 2.07
CA VAL A 85 14.59 7.87 3.23
C VAL A 85 15.26 6.50 3.03
N LEU A 86 14.58 5.56 2.37
CA LEU A 86 15.06 4.19 2.14
C LEU A 86 15.78 3.98 0.79
N ASP A 87 16.01 5.06 0.03
CA ASP A 87 16.56 5.04 -1.33
C ASP A 87 15.83 4.04 -2.27
N VAL A 88 14.50 4.04 -2.21
CA VAL A 88 13.64 3.15 -3.00
C VAL A 88 13.03 3.90 -4.18
N SER A 89 13.34 3.47 -5.39
CA SER A 89 12.65 3.95 -6.59
C SER A 89 11.28 3.28 -6.76
N PHE A 90 10.31 4.00 -7.33
CA PHE A 90 9.00 3.45 -7.69
C PHE A 90 8.50 4.04 -9.01
N THR A 91 7.84 3.22 -9.81
CA THR A 91 7.25 3.61 -11.08
C THR A 91 5.82 3.08 -11.16
N PHE A 92 4.89 3.90 -11.63
CA PHE A 92 3.54 3.44 -11.88
C PHE A 92 3.50 2.49 -13.08
N LYS A 93 2.86 1.34 -12.91
CA LYS A 93 2.48 0.53 -14.07
C LYS A 93 1.37 1.24 -14.82
N ARG A 94 1.62 1.59 -16.08
CA ARG A 94 0.61 2.17 -16.96
C ARG A 94 -0.58 1.22 -17.09
N LEU A 95 -1.78 1.79 -17.03
CA LEU A 95 -2.98 1.12 -17.53
C LEU A 95 -2.92 1.11 -19.05
N LYS A 96 -3.38 0.03 -19.68
CA LYS A 96 -3.53 0.03 -21.13
C LYS A 96 -4.55 1.12 -21.47
N ALA A 97 -4.23 1.99 -22.42
CA ALA A 97 -5.27 2.80 -23.04
C ALA A 97 -6.28 1.82 -23.65
N ALA A 98 -7.54 1.96 -23.25
CA ALA A 98 -8.65 1.26 -23.88
C ALA A 98 -8.78 1.73 -25.34
#